data_AF-M6FMR7-F1
#
_entry.id   AF-M6FMR7-F1
#
_cell.length_a   1.000
_cell.length_b   1.000
_cell.length_c   1.000
_cell.angle_alpha   90.00
_cell.angle_beta   90.00
_cell.angle_gamma   90.00
#
_symmetry.space_group_name_H-M   'P 1'
#
loop_
_entity.id
_entity.type
_entity.pdbx_description
1 polymer ?
#
loop_
_entity_poly.entity_id
_entity_poly.type
_entity_poly.pdbx_seq_one_letter_code
_entity_poly.pdbx_strand_id
1 'polypeptide(L)' 'MATELELNDGSHVELQYEGNKIVIYPMKKASLEEKLSKITKQNLHSEISTGNSIGKEAW' A
#
# COMPACT_ATOMS: atom_id res chain seq x y z
N MET A 1 -13.44 -8.56 18.74
CA MET A 1 -12.94 -9.63 17.85
C MET A 1 -12.25 -9.04 16.61
N ALA A 2 -12.93 -8.28 15.72
CA ALA A 2 -12.25 -7.67 14.56
C ALA A 2 -11.19 -6.61 14.92
N THR A 3 -11.46 -5.78 15.93
CA THR A 3 -10.53 -4.76 16.45
C THR A 3 -9.27 -5.31 17.10
N GLU A 4 -9.28 -6.58 17.51
CA GLU A 4 -8.15 -7.22 18.20
C GLU A 4 -7.11 -7.77 17.21
N LEU A 5 -7.49 -7.87 15.93
CA LEU A 5 -6.64 -8.36 14.83
C LEU A 5 -6.17 -7.23 13.90
N GLU A 6 -6.56 -5.97 14.18
CA GLU A 6 -6.28 -4.78 13.36
C GLU A 6 -6.67 -4.91 11.87
N LEU A 7 -7.55 -5.87 11.54
CA LEU A 7 -8.04 -6.10 10.19
C LEU A 7 -9.20 -5.15 9.90
N ASN A 8 -9.03 -4.32 8.88
CA ASN A 8 -10.04 -3.41 8.36
C ASN A 8 -10.34 -3.75 6.89
N ASP A 9 -11.48 -3.28 6.37
CA ASP A 9 -11.79 -3.41 4.94
C ASP A 9 -10.65 -2.81 4.09
N GLY A 10 -10.20 -3.54 3.07
CA GLY A 10 -9.03 -3.18 2.26
C GLY A 10 -7.65 -3.47 2.88
N SER A 11 -7.58 -4.13 4.05
CA SER A 11 -6.30 -4.52 4.66
C SER A 11 -5.63 -5.67 3.90
N HIS A 12 -4.33 -5.53 3.64
CA HIS A 12 -3.56 -6.57 2.97
C HIS A 12 -3.19 -7.67 3.96
N VAL A 13 -3.47 -8.92 3.62
CA VAL A 13 -3.19 -10.11 4.43
C VAL A 13 -2.58 -11.20 3.57
N GLU A 14 -1.70 -11.99 4.16
CA GLU A 14 -1.18 -13.19 3.51
C GLU A 14 -2.03 -14.40 3.93
N LEU A 15 -2.40 -15.22 2.96
CA LEU A 15 -3.18 -16.43 3.16
C LEU A 15 -2.30 -17.64 2.84
N GLN A 16 -2.16 -18.55 3.81
CA GLN A 16 -1.49 -19.83 3.59
C GLN A 16 -2.45 -20.98 3.86
N TYR A 17 -2.41 -21.99 2.97
CA TYR A 17 -3.20 -23.19 3.08
C TYR A 17 -2.37 -24.30 3.70
N GLU A 18 -2.72 -24.70 4.93
CA GLU A 18 -2.01 -25.72 5.70
C GLU A 18 -2.91 -26.93 5.89
N GLY A 19 -3.00 -27.76 4.85
CA GLY A 19 -3.70 -29.06 4.88
C GLY A 19 -5.22 -28.96 5.02
N ASN A 20 -5.73 -28.74 6.24
CA ASN A 20 -7.16 -28.62 6.55
C ASN A 20 -7.56 -27.24 7.07
N LYS A 21 -6.61 -26.31 7.23
CA LYS A 21 -6.86 -24.97 7.78
C LYS A 21 -6.30 -23.89 6.85
N ILE A 22 -6.96 -22.75 6.86
CA ILE A 22 -6.46 -21.52 6.25
C ILE A 22 -5.89 -20.66 7.38
N VAL A 23 -4.62 -20.28 7.23
CA VAL A 23 -3.95 -19.39 8.17
C VAL A 23 -3.85 -18.01 7.53
N ILE A 24 -4.32 -17.00 8.26
CA ILE A 24 -4.33 -15.60 7.81
C ILE A 24 -3.29 -14.85 8.62
N TYR A 25 -2.28 -14.30 7.93
CA TYR A 25 -1.26 -13.46 8.53
C TYR A 25 -1.57 -12.00 8.22
N PRO A 26 -1.90 -11.15 9.22
CA PRO A 26 -2.04 -9.72 9.00
C PRO A 26 -0.67 -9.17 8.58
N MET A 27 -0.62 -8.50 7.43
CA MET A 27 0.64 -7.97 6.94
C MET A 27 1.00 -6.71 7.73
N LYS A 28 2.18 -6.68 8.33
CA LYS A 28 2.66 -5.48 9.02
C LYS A 28 2.81 -4.35 8.01
N LYS A 29 2.26 -3.18 8.34
CA LYS A 29 2.49 -1.97 7.55
C LYS A 29 3.99 -1.66 7.60
N ALA A 30 4.62 -1.59 6.42
CA ALA A 30 6.01 -1.16 6.34
C ALA A 30 6.16 0.25 6.92
N SER A 31 7.14 0.44 7.81
CA SER A 31 7.48 1.75 8.38
C SER A 31 7.90 2.73 7.29
N LEU A 32 7.81 4.02 7.58
CA LEU A 32 8.29 5.06 6.65
C LEU A 32 9.75 4.84 6.28
N GLU A 33 10.59 4.50 7.27
CA GLU A 33 12.03 4.21 7.09
C GLU A 33 12.28 3.04 6.14
N GLU A 34 11.49 1.97 6.27
CA GLU A 34 11.56 0.80 5.39
C GLU A 34 11.16 1.13 3.95
N LYS A 35 10.16 2.01 3.78
CA LYS A 35 9.73 2.48 2.46
C LYS A 35 10.80 3.34 1.81
N LEU A 36 11.38 4.28 2.56
CA LEU A 36 12.42 5.18 2.08
C LEU A 36 13.71 4.42 1.72
N SER A 37 14.07 3.41 2.50
CA SER A 37 15.27 2.59 2.27
C SER A 37 15.22 1.77 0.98
N LYS A 38 14.01 1.51 0.44
CA LYS A 38 13.81 0.80 -0.84
C LYS A 38 13.88 1.72 -2.07
N ILE A 39 13.99 3.03 -1.88
CA ILE A 39 14.15 3.98 -2.98
C ILE A 39 15.58 3.89 -3.50
N THR A 40 15.71 3.69 -4.81
CA THR A 40 16.98 3.58 -5.52
C THR A 40 17.00 4.59 -6.66
N LYS A 41 18.20 4.88 -7.19
CA LYS A 41 18.34 5.75 -8.37
C LYS A 41 17.57 5.24 -9.61
N GLN A 42 17.26 3.94 -9.67
CA GLN A 42 16.57 3.31 -10.79
C GLN A 42 15.04 3.39 -10.66
N ASN A 43 14.49 3.51 -9.44
CA ASN A 43 13.05 3.59 -9.19
C ASN A 43 12.59 4.98 -8.73
N LEU A 44 13.47 5.97 -8.79
CA LEU A 44 13.14 7.35 -8.46
C LEU A 44 12.36 7.96 -9.64
N HIS A 45 11.05 8.11 -9.45
CA HIS A 45 10.18 8.74 -10.44
C HIS A 45 10.32 10.27 -10.37
N SER A 46 10.47 10.91 -11.54
CA SER A 46 10.39 12.37 -11.66
C SER A 46 8.94 12.83 -11.71
N GLU A 47 8.74 14.14 -11.52
CA GLU A 47 7.44 14.78 -11.69
C GLU A 47 6.88 14.48 -13.09
N ILE A 48 5.58 14.13 -13.13
CA ILE A 48 4.85 13.97 -14.38
C ILE A 48 4.01 15.23 -14.63
N SER A 49 4.00 15.71 -15.87
CA SER A 49 3.11 16.80 -16.24
C SER A 49 1.66 16.31 -16.14
N THR A 50 0.85 17.01 -15.34
CA THR A 50 -0.58 16.72 -15.19
C THR A 50 -1.40 17.15 -16.41
N GLY A 51 -0.76 17.69 -17.43
CA GLY A 51 -1.40 18.25 -18.61
C GLY A 51 -1.99 19.65 -18.38
N ASN A 52 -2.60 20.19 -19.42
CA ASN A 52 -3.28 21.48 -19.35
C ASN A 52 -4.61 21.32 -18.60
N SER A 53 -4.99 22.33 -17.82
CA SER A 53 -6.31 22.37 -17.19
C SER A 53 -7.40 22.29 -18.25
N ILE A 54 -8.26 21.28 -18.14
CA ILE A 54 -9.39 21.09 -19.06
C ILE A 54 -10.65 21.56 -18.32
N GLY A 55 -10.88 22.88 -18.29
CA GLY A 55 -11.99 23.50 -17.57
C GLY A 55 -11.94 25.03 -17.59
N LYS A 56 -13.01 25.70 -17.14
CA LYS A 56 -13.06 27.18 -16.97
C LYS A 56 -12.56 27.62 -15.59
N GLU A 57 -11.61 26.88 -15.02
CA GLU A 57 -11.08 27.12 -13.68
C GLU A 57 -9.81 27.98 -13.71
N ALA A 58 -9.52 28.64 -14.84
CA ALA A 58 -8.60 29.77 -14.87
C ALA A 58 -9.31 30.96 -14.21
N TRP A 59 -8.88 31.29 -13.01
CA TRP A 59 -9.33 32.42 -12.19
C TRP A 59 -8.89 33.75 -12.80
#